data_AF-A0A3B3UFK0-F1
#
_entry.id   AF-A0A3B3UFK0-F1
#
_cell.length_a   1.000
_cell.length_b   1.000
_cell.length_c   1.000
_cell.angle_alpha   90.00
_cell.angle_beta   90.00
_cell.angle_gamma   90.00
#
_symmetry.space_group_name_H-M   'P 1'
#
loop_
_entity.id
_entity.type
_entity.pdbx_description
1 polymer ?
#
loop_
_entity_poly.entity_id
_entity_poly.type
_entity_poly.pdbx_seq_one_letter_code
_entity_poly.pdbx_strand_id
1 'polypeptide(L)'
;MWKTQETHIILNLFSSIYQRIRDHEDRAILLGLSMVFLSVMMYFVLGITILRSYSDSVWTDEDCCTIVNSTIVWDVNCSYSCGVECWKSSRYPCLQVYVSLNSSGRLVRLLHNEETHDSNPECFYIPKCHKDYAATHAMVQDISQRLRTQLTVQCYVDPTEKADSAIMTQIYGRIAVFHSLFWPTCSLIGGTVIIAMVKLTQYLSIMCERLSRIKR
;
A
#
# COMPACT_ATOMS: atom_id res chain seq x y z
N MET A 1 -4.35 -64.41 29.62
CA MET A 1 -5.29 -64.23 28.49
C MET A 1 -5.97 -62.85 28.48
N TRP A 2 -6.26 -62.24 29.64
CA TRP A 2 -6.85 -60.89 29.73
C TRP A 2 -5.89 -59.73 29.37
N LYS A 3 -4.57 -59.90 29.58
CA LYS A 3 -3.56 -58.86 29.38
C LYS A 3 -3.25 -58.54 27.90
N THR A 4 -3.59 -59.46 26.99
CA THR A 4 -3.37 -59.33 25.54
C THR A 4 -4.51 -58.63 24.81
N GLN A 5 -5.73 -58.69 25.38
CA GLN A 5 -6.92 -58.02 24.83
C GLN A 5 -6.88 -56.50 25.10
N GLU A 6 -6.47 -56.11 26.31
CA GLU A 6 -6.33 -54.69 26.67
C GLU A 6 -5.21 -53.98 25.89
N THR A 7 -4.08 -54.64 25.63
CA THR A 7 -2.98 -54.06 24.85
C THR A 7 -3.38 -53.79 23.40
N HIS A 8 -4.18 -54.67 22.78
CA HIS A 8 -4.71 -54.44 21.44
C HIS A 8 -5.70 -53.27 21.35
N ILE A 9 -6.55 -53.11 22.37
CA ILE A 9 -7.49 -51.98 22.45
C ILE A 9 -6.73 -50.66 22.62
N ILE A 10 -5.71 -50.63 23.48
CA ILE A 10 -4.86 -49.45 23.71
C ILE A 10 -4.07 -49.08 22.45
N LEU A 11 -3.50 -50.06 21.72
CA LEU A 11 -2.79 -49.84 20.46
C LEU A 11 -3.70 -49.28 19.36
N ASN A 12 -4.94 -49.78 19.24
CA ASN A 12 -5.91 -49.29 18.27
C ASN A 12 -6.40 -47.87 18.61
N LEU A 13 -6.60 -47.56 19.90
CA LEU A 13 -6.93 -46.22 20.36
C LEU A 13 -5.79 -45.24 20.07
N PHE A 14 -4.54 -45.64 20.35
CA PHE A 14 -3.36 -44.83 20.10
C PHE A 14 -3.14 -44.60 18.60
N SER A 15 -3.32 -45.62 17.75
CA SER A 15 -3.26 -45.49 16.30
C SER A 15 -4.36 -44.57 15.76
N SER A 16 -5.59 -44.65 16.27
CA SER A 16 -6.68 -43.76 15.82
C SER A 16 -6.46 -42.31 16.27
N ILE A 17 -5.93 -42.09 17.47
CA ILE A 17 -5.56 -40.77 17.99
C ILE A 17 -4.37 -40.22 17.18
N TYR A 18 -3.36 -41.05 16.88
CA TYR A 18 -2.21 -40.69 16.07
C TYR A 18 -2.58 -40.34 14.62
N GLN A 19 -3.51 -41.09 14.01
CA GLN A 19 -4.04 -40.79 12.68
C GLN A 19 -4.75 -39.43 12.68
N ARG A 20 -5.58 -39.16 13.70
CA ARG A 20 -6.33 -37.90 13.86
C ARG A 20 -5.41 -36.73 14.19
N ILE A 21 -4.27 -37.01 14.82
CA ILE A 21 -3.21 -36.03 15.05
C ILE A 21 -2.50 -35.68 13.74
N ARG A 22 -2.11 -36.69 12.97
CA ARG A 22 -1.46 -36.52 11.66
C ARG A 22 -2.35 -35.78 10.64
N ASP A 23 -3.65 -36.08 10.65
CA ASP A 23 -4.61 -35.46 9.72
C ASP A 23 -4.82 -33.95 9.97
N HIS A 24 -4.76 -33.48 11.22
CA HIS A 24 -4.81 -32.04 11.50
C HIS A 24 -3.47 -31.35 11.22
N GLU A 25 -2.39 -32.10 11.38
CA GLU A 25 -1.03 -31.64 11.20
C GLU A 25 -0.70 -31.38 9.72
N ASP A 26 -1.12 -32.30 8.84
CA ASP A 26 -1.00 -32.14 7.40
C ASP A 26 -1.85 -30.96 6.89
N ARG A 27 -3.02 -30.71 7.50
CA ARG A 27 -3.85 -29.54 7.20
C ARG A 27 -3.22 -28.22 7.67
N ALA A 28 -2.56 -28.21 8.82
CA ALA A 28 -1.85 -27.02 9.32
C ALA A 28 -0.60 -26.70 8.49
N ILE A 29 0.16 -27.73 8.06
CA ILE A 29 1.29 -27.56 7.15
C ILE A 29 0.81 -27.09 5.77
N LEU A 30 -0.27 -27.65 5.24
CA LEU A 30 -0.87 -27.21 3.98
C LEU A 30 -1.31 -25.75 4.05
N LEU A 31 -1.93 -25.34 5.16
CA LEU A 31 -2.30 -23.95 5.41
C LEU A 31 -1.07 -23.03 5.41
N GLY A 32 -0.02 -23.38 6.16
CA GLY A 32 1.22 -22.61 6.20
C GLY A 32 1.91 -22.50 4.83
N LEU A 33 1.97 -23.61 4.07
CA LEU A 33 2.52 -23.61 2.71
C LEU A 33 1.69 -22.75 1.74
N SER A 34 0.36 -22.80 1.85
CA SER A 34 -0.52 -21.96 1.04
C SER A 34 -0.33 -20.46 1.33
N MET A 35 -0.18 -20.08 2.61
CA MET A 35 0.08 -18.70 3.01
C MET A 35 1.43 -18.20 2.49
N VAL A 36 2.47 -19.04 2.56
CA VAL A 36 3.79 -18.73 1.99
C VAL A 36 3.70 -18.57 0.47
N PHE A 37 3.06 -19.50 -0.23
CA PHE A 37 2.91 -19.42 -1.70
C PHE A 37 2.15 -18.16 -2.15
N LEU A 38 1.02 -17.86 -1.50
CA LEU A 38 0.24 -16.65 -1.78
C LEU A 38 1.06 -15.39 -1.50
N SER A 39 1.87 -15.36 -0.43
CA SER A 39 2.75 -14.22 -0.16
C SER A 39 3.79 -14.01 -1.25
N VAL A 40 4.41 -15.08 -1.77
CA VAL A 40 5.39 -15.01 -2.87
C VAL A 40 4.75 -14.53 -4.16
N MET A 41 3.55 -15.02 -4.48
CA MET A 41 2.78 -14.53 -5.64
C MET A 41 2.42 -13.04 -5.50
N MET A 42 2.00 -12.60 -4.31
CA MET A 42 1.75 -11.19 -4.04
C MET A 42 3.03 -10.35 -4.18
N TYR A 43 4.16 -10.80 -3.65
CA TYR A 43 5.44 -10.12 -3.84
C TYR A 43 5.84 -9.97 -5.30
N PHE A 44 5.58 -11.00 -6.11
CA PHE A 44 5.84 -10.93 -7.54
C PHE A 44 4.98 -9.85 -8.21
N VAL A 45 3.67 -9.83 -7.93
CA VAL A 45 2.77 -8.79 -8.42
C VAL A 45 3.23 -7.40 -7.98
N LEU A 46 3.60 -7.23 -6.70
CA LEU A 46 4.12 -5.96 -6.19
C LEU A 46 5.44 -5.58 -6.84
N GLY A 47 6.34 -6.52 -7.09
CA GLY A 47 7.57 -6.29 -7.83
C GLY A 47 7.30 -5.74 -9.23
N ILE A 48 6.36 -6.35 -9.96
CA ILE A 48 5.95 -5.87 -11.28
C ILE A 48 5.26 -4.51 -11.19
N THR A 49 4.38 -4.28 -10.21
CA THR A 49 3.71 -2.99 -10.00
C THR A 49 4.70 -1.89 -9.66
N ILE A 50 5.69 -2.16 -8.81
CA ILE A 50 6.75 -1.19 -8.46
C ILE A 50 7.64 -0.92 -9.66
N LEU A 51 8.08 -1.96 -10.40
CA LEU A 51 8.87 -1.79 -11.61
C LEU A 51 8.11 -0.98 -12.66
N ARG A 52 6.82 -1.24 -12.83
CA ARG A 52 5.96 -0.47 -13.73
C ARG A 52 5.78 0.96 -13.23
N SER A 53 5.51 1.15 -11.93
CA SER A 53 5.39 2.47 -11.31
C SER A 53 6.68 3.28 -11.39
N TYR A 54 7.85 2.63 -11.36
CA TYR A 54 9.15 3.28 -11.54
C TYR A 54 9.43 3.59 -13.02
N SER A 55 9.02 2.71 -13.93
CA SER A 55 9.11 2.97 -15.38
C SER A 55 8.14 4.06 -15.82
N ASP A 56 6.98 4.17 -15.19
CA ASP A 56 5.94 5.16 -15.47
C ASP A 56 6.10 6.42 -14.57
N SER A 57 7.01 6.43 -13.59
CA SER A 57 7.28 7.63 -12.80
C SER A 57 8.04 8.61 -13.68
N VAL A 58 7.29 9.51 -14.31
CA VAL A 58 7.81 10.55 -15.18
C VAL A 58 8.63 11.56 -14.37
N TRP A 59 8.30 11.80 -13.09
CA TRP A 59 8.92 12.83 -12.25
C TRP A 59 9.93 12.23 -11.26
N THR A 60 11.19 12.06 -11.70
CA THR A 60 12.25 11.43 -10.88
C THR A 60 13.28 12.41 -10.35
N ASP A 61 13.48 13.57 -10.98
CA ASP A 61 14.54 14.50 -10.63
C ASP A 61 14.05 15.55 -9.62
N GLU A 62 14.74 15.64 -8.49
CA GLU A 62 14.50 16.66 -7.47
C GLU A 62 15.13 18.00 -7.88
N ASP A 63 14.32 19.07 -7.92
CA ASP A 63 14.78 20.44 -8.14
C ASP A 63 14.14 21.41 -7.14
N CYS A 64 14.74 22.59 -7.02
CA CYS A 64 14.18 23.72 -6.30
C CYS A 64 13.34 24.56 -7.27
N CYS A 65 12.02 24.55 -7.08
CA CYS A 65 11.09 25.35 -7.83
C CYS A 65 10.84 26.70 -7.15
N THR A 66 10.93 27.79 -7.91
CA THR A 66 10.55 29.13 -7.44
C THR A 66 9.14 29.47 -7.92
N ILE A 67 8.28 29.95 -7.03
CA ILE A 67 6.89 30.26 -7.39
C ILE A 67 6.84 31.60 -8.11
N VAL A 68 6.39 31.59 -9.36
CA VAL A 68 6.30 32.78 -10.21
C VAL A 68 4.90 33.38 -10.18
N ASN A 69 3.87 32.53 -10.36
CA ASN A 69 2.50 32.99 -10.37
C ASN A 69 1.57 31.97 -9.71
N SER A 70 0.54 32.45 -9.01
CA SER A 70 -0.49 31.63 -8.37
C SER A 70 -1.83 32.33 -8.48
N THR A 71 -2.68 31.93 -9.42
CA THR A 71 -3.97 32.60 -9.66
C THR A 71 -5.09 31.59 -9.76
N ILE A 72 -6.25 31.96 -9.21
CA ILE A 72 -7.50 31.23 -9.43
C ILE A 72 -8.03 31.66 -10.79
N VAL A 73 -8.29 30.71 -11.68
CA VAL A 73 -8.58 31.01 -13.09
C VAL A 73 -10.05 30.78 -13.46
N TRP A 74 -10.61 29.63 -13.10
CA TRP A 74 -12.02 29.30 -13.38
C TRP A 74 -12.59 28.34 -12.33
N ASP A 75 -13.92 28.17 -12.34
CA ASP A 75 -14.61 27.21 -11.47
C ASP A 75 -14.92 25.92 -12.22
N VAL A 76 -14.66 24.78 -11.59
CA VAL A 76 -14.93 23.45 -12.13
C VAL A 76 -16.13 22.85 -11.40
N ASN A 77 -17.06 22.24 -12.13
CA ASN A 77 -18.20 21.56 -11.53
C ASN A 77 -17.74 20.24 -10.89
N CYS A 78 -18.21 19.98 -9.66
CA CYS A 78 -17.97 18.73 -8.95
C CYS A 78 -19.27 18.20 -8.35
N SER A 79 -19.32 16.91 -8.04
CA SER A 79 -20.45 16.29 -7.35
C SER A 79 -20.07 15.90 -5.93
N TYR A 80 -20.91 16.25 -4.96
CA TYR A 80 -20.77 15.79 -3.57
C TYR A 80 -21.95 14.91 -3.16
N SER A 81 -21.68 13.95 -2.28
CA SER A 81 -22.71 13.10 -1.70
C SER A 81 -23.47 13.85 -0.60
N CYS A 82 -24.80 13.88 -0.69
CA CYS A 82 -25.66 14.51 0.31
C CYS A 82 -26.39 13.51 1.24
N GLY A 83 -26.07 12.22 1.13
CA GLY A 83 -26.68 11.11 1.86
C GLY A 83 -26.65 9.81 1.06
N VAL A 84 -27.37 8.77 1.54
CA VAL A 84 -27.57 7.54 0.77
C VAL A 84 -28.30 7.87 -0.54
N GLU A 85 -27.68 7.56 -1.68
CA GLU A 85 -28.19 7.79 -3.04
C GLU A 85 -28.45 9.26 -3.45
N CYS A 86 -27.88 10.24 -2.75
CA CYS A 86 -27.95 11.65 -3.17
C CYS A 86 -26.61 12.16 -3.69
N TRP A 87 -26.59 12.62 -4.93
CA TRP A 87 -25.48 13.39 -5.52
C TRP A 87 -25.98 14.78 -5.90
N LYS A 88 -25.29 15.80 -5.43
CA LYS A 88 -25.57 17.20 -5.79
C LYS A 88 -24.37 17.81 -6.49
N SER A 89 -24.62 18.61 -7.51
CA SER A 89 -23.59 19.41 -8.15
C SER A 89 -23.23 20.59 -7.26
N SER A 90 -21.93 20.82 -7.12
CA SER A 90 -21.31 22.02 -6.56
C SER A 90 -20.18 22.45 -7.51
N ARG A 91 -19.37 23.41 -7.08
CA ARG A 91 -18.23 23.92 -7.83
C ARG A 91 -17.02 24.06 -6.92
N TYR A 92 -15.83 24.01 -7.50
CA TYR A 92 -14.59 24.37 -6.82
C TYR A 92 -13.74 25.29 -7.72
N PRO A 93 -13.03 26.27 -7.14
CA PRO A 93 -12.14 27.13 -7.90
C PRO A 93 -10.85 26.40 -8.26
N CYS A 94 -10.46 26.48 -9.54
CA CYS A 94 -9.20 25.94 -10.06
C CYS A 94 -8.06 26.92 -9.80
N LEU A 95 -7.13 26.52 -8.93
CA LEU A 95 -5.89 27.24 -8.68
C LEU A 95 -4.83 26.80 -9.68
N GLN A 96 -4.27 27.74 -10.44
CA GLN A 96 -3.15 27.49 -11.35
C GLN A 96 -1.88 28.10 -10.76
N VAL A 97 -0.82 27.30 -10.70
CA VAL A 97 0.48 27.71 -10.13
C VAL A 97 1.56 27.47 -11.17
N TYR A 98 2.35 28.50 -11.46
CA TYR A 98 3.52 28.43 -12.32
C TYR A 98 4.78 28.58 -11.49
N VAL A 99 5.74 27.71 -11.75
CA VAL A 99 7.04 27.71 -11.10
C VAL A 99 8.16 27.81 -12.14
N SER A 100 9.25 28.46 -11.75
CA SER A 100 10.49 28.45 -12.52
C SER A 100 11.46 27.46 -11.88
N LEU A 101 11.97 26.55 -12.69
CA LEU A 101 12.97 25.56 -12.30
C LEU A 101 14.31 26.26 -12.06
N ASN A 102 14.95 26.02 -10.91
CA ASN A 102 16.25 26.63 -10.63
C ASN A 102 17.37 26.04 -11.51
N SER A 103 17.25 24.78 -11.90
CA SER A 103 18.23 24.10 -12.77
C SER A 103 18.23 24.62 -14.21
N SER A 104 17.04 24.80 -14.81
CA SER A 104 16.88 25.12 -16.24
C SER A 104 16.31 26.51 -16.51
N GLY A 105 15.80 27.21 -15.50
CA GLY A 105 15.09 28.49 -15.65
C GLY A 105 13.75 28.38 -16.39
N ARG A 106 13.28 27.16 -16.69
CA ARG A 106 12.06 26.91 -17.45
C ARG A 106 10.83 27.14 -16.59
N LEU A 107 9.83 27.80 -17.16
CA LEU A 107 8.52 27.98 -16.52
C LEU A 107 7.67 26.73 -16.76
N VAL A 108 7.26 26.05 -15.70
CA VAL A 108 6.41 24.86 -15.76
C VAL A 108 5.22 25.00 -14.81
N ARG A 109 4.14 24.26 -15.10
CA ARG A 109 2.98 24.21 -14.20
C ARG A 109 3.30 23.33 -13.01
N LEU A 110 2.99 23.81 -11.81
CA LEU A 110 3.11 23.00 -10.60
C LEU A 110 1.79 22.25 -10.39
N LEU A 111 1.89 20.97 -10.06
CA LEU A 111 0.78 20.15 -9.57
C LEU A 111 1.09 19.67 -8.16
N HIS A 112 0.05 19.51 -7.33
CA HIS A 112 0.22 19.04 -5.98
C HIS A 112 0.67 17.57 -5.97
N ASN A 113 -0.04 16.69 -6.70
CA ASN A 113 0.20 15.24 -6.71
C ASN A 113 0.02 14.61 -8.10
N GLU A 114 0.42 13.35 -8.25
CA GLU A 114 0.13 12.59 -9.48
C GLU A 114 -1.38 12.42 -9.73
N GLU A 115 -2.19 12.30 -8.69
CA GLU A 115 -3.67 12.19 -8.80
C GLU A 115 -4.30 13.43 -9.46
N THR A 116 -3.71 14.61 -9.22
CA THR A 116 -4.19 15.85 -9.86
C THR A 116 -3.88 15.88 -11.35
N HIS A 117 -2.78 15.27 -11.79
CA HIS A 117 -2.43 15.14 -13.20
C HIS A 117 -3.47 14.28 -13.95
N ASP A 118 -3.84 13.13 -13.39
CA ASP A 118 -4.79 12.20 -14.02
C ASP A 118 -6.22 12.75 -14.04
N SER A 119 -6.61 13.50 -13.00
CA SER A 119 -7.98 13.99 -12.86
C SER A 119 -8.24 15.29 -13.61
N ASN A 120 -7.35 16.28 -13.48
CA ASN A 120 -7.45 17.56 -14.16
C ASN A 120 -6.05 18.23 -14.26
N PRO A 121 -5.33 18.03 -15.36
CA PRO A 121 -3.93 18.48 -15.50
C PRO A 121 -3.77 20.01 -15.52
N GLU A 122 -4.87 20.76 -15.56
CA GLU A 122 -4.87 22.22 -15.61
C GLU A 122 -4.88 22.88 -14.23
N CYS A 123 -5.23 22.15 -13.16
CA CYS A 123 -5.35 22.67 -11.79
C CYS A 123 -4.25 22.12 -10.86
N PHE A 124 -3.67 22.99 -10.02
CA PHE A 124 -2.66 22.62 -9.02
C PHE A 124 -3.23 21.70 -7.93
N TYR A 125 -4.41 22.01 -7.41
CA TYR A 125 -5.04 21.31 -6.29
C TYR A 125 -6.53 21.08 -6.55
N ILE A 126 -7.00 19.85 -6.31
CA ILE A 126 -8.41 19.47 -6.43
C ILE A 126 -8.95 19.24 -5.02
N PRO A 127 -9.67 20.21 -4.42
CA PRO A 127 -10.26 20.04 -3.11
C PRO A 127 -11.40 19.03 -3.12
N LYS A 128 -11.73 18.47 -1.95
CA LYS A 128 -12.96 17.68 -1.80
C LYS A 128 -14.17 18.55 -2.07
N CYS A 129 -15.09 18.05 -2.88
CA CYS A 129 -16.30 18.78 -3.25
C CYS A 129 -17.21 18.94 -2.03
N HIS A 130 -17.49 20.18 -1.63
CA HIS A 130 -18.39 20.51 -0.54
C HIS A 130 -19.60 21.32 -1.04
N LYS A 131 -20.67 21.31 -0.23
CA LYS A 131 -21.85 22.15 -0.47
C LYS A 131 -21.52 23.65 -0.37
N ASP A 132 -20.62 24.01 0.55
CA ASP A 132 -20.23 25.40 0.80
C ASP A 132 -19.08 25.82 -0.12
N TYR A 133 -19.46 26.50 -1.20
CA TYR A 133 -18.51 27.07 -2.16
C TYR A 133 -17.64 28.16 -1.51
N ALA A 134 -18.20 29.00 -0.64
CA ALA A 134 -17.47 30.10 -0.03
C ALA A 134 -16.35 29.58 0.90
N ALA A 135 -16.63 28.54 1.68
CA ALA A 135 -15.62 27.87 2.49
C ALA A 135 -14.51 27.23 1.63
N THR A 136 -14.88 26.57 0.54
CA THR A 136 -13.92 25.95 -0.40
C THR A 136 -13.04 27.01 -1.07
N HIS A 137 -13.64 28.13 -1.49
CA HIS A 137 -12.92 29.24 -2.09
C HIS A 137 -11.96 29.91 -1.11
N ALA A 138 -12.40 30.16 0.13
CA ALA A 138 -11.54 30.73 1.18
C ALA A 138 -10.32 29.83 1.47
N MET A 139 -10.51 28.50 1.51
CA MET A 139 -9.42 27.54 1.66
C MET A 139 -8.42 27.61 0.50
N VAL A 140 -8.89 27.58 -0.75
CA VAL A 140 -8.02 27.64 -1.94
C VAL A 140 -7.28 28.98 -2.00
N GLN A 141 -7.92 30.07 -1.59
CA GLN A 141 -7.31 31.38 -1.50
C GLN A 141 -6.22 31.45 -0.41
N ASP A 142 -6.45 30.88 0.77
CA ASP A 142 -5.44 30.77 1.83
C ASP A 142 -4.22 29.97 1.35
N ILE A 143 -4.44 28.84 0.67
CA ILE A 143 -3.36 28.03 0.08
C ILE A 143 -2.56 28.84 -0.96
N SER A 144 -3.24 29.55 -1.87
CA SER A 144 -2.60 30.43 -2.85
C SER A 144 -1.75 31.51 -2.17
N GLN A 145 -2.24 32.09 -1.08
CA GLN A 145 -1.53 33.13 -0.35
C GLN A 145 -0.29 32.56 0.36
N ARG A 146 -0.39 31.37 0.96
CA ARG A 146 0.77 30.66 1.56
C ARG A 146 1.83 30.34 0.52
N LEU A 147 1.42 29.84 -0.64
CA LEU A 147 2.32 29.58 -1.76
C LEU A 147 3.02 30.86 -2.21
N ARG A 148 2.31 31.98 -2.33
CA ARG A 148 2.93 33.29 -2.63
C ARG A 148 3.97 33.72 -1.59
N THR A 149 3.72 33.44 -0.30
CA THR A 149 4.69 33.78 0.76
C THR A 149 5.91 32.87 0.75
N GLN A 150 5.78 31.64 0.25
CA GLN A 150 6.82 30.63 0.23
C GLN A 150 7.53 30.66 -1.13
N LEU A 151 8.57 31.50 -1.26
CA LEU A 151 9.24 31.75 -2.56
C LEU A 151 9.79 30.49 -3.24
N THR A 152 10.21 29.50 -2.46
CA THR A 152 10.90 28.31 -2.96
C THR A 152 10.30 27.04 -2.36
N VAL A 153 10.01 26.06 -3.21
CA VAL A 153 9.47 24.74 -2.84
C VAL A 153 10.28 23.64 -3.52
N GLN A 154 10.40 22.49 -2.86
CA GLN A 154 10.93 21.29 -3.51
C GLN A 154 9.91 20.75 -4.50
N CYS A 155 10.37 20.38 -5.69
CA CYS A 155 9.55 19.84 -6.75
C CYS A 155 10.28 18.72 -7.48
N TYR A 156 9.51 17.85 -8.11
CA TYR A 156 9.97 16.74 -8.92
C TYR A 156 9.67 17.05 -10.39
N VAL A 157 10.68 16.90 -11.25
CA VAL A 157 10.66 17.25 -12.67
C VAL A 157 10.91 16.00 -13.52
N ASP A 158 10.38 16.03 -14.75
CA ASP A 158 10.64 15.02 -15.76
C ASP A 158 12.05 15.18 -16.38
N PRO A 159 12.95 14.18 -16.24
CA PRO A 159 14.29 14.24 -16.82
C PRO A 159 14.28 14.21 -18.35
N THR A 160 13.18 13.75 -18.97
CA THR A 160 13.03 13.75 -20.43
C THR A 160 12.51 15.08 -20.97
N GLU A 161 12.23 16.04 -20.08
CA GLU A 161 11.76 17.39 -20.40
C GLU A 161 10.45 17.46 -21.20
N LYS A 162 9.77 16.32 -21.44
CA LYS A 162 8.57 16.22 -22.27
C LYS A 162 7.31 16.68 -21.56
N ALA A 163 7.28 16.58 -20.24
CA ALA A 163 6.18 17.11 -19.43
C ALA A 163 6.40 18.59 -19.08
N ASP A 164 5.47 19.46 -19.47
CA ASP A 164 5.43 20.89 -19.08
C ASP A 164 4.90 21.11 -17.65
N SER A 165 5.14 20.13 -16.77
CA SER A 165 4.57 20.07 -15.42
C SER A 165 5.54 19.48 -14.42
N ALA A 166 5.60 20.07 -13.21
CA ALA A 166 6.35 19.58 -12.05
C ALA A 166 5.39 19.18 -10.92
N ILE A 167 5.76 18.19 -10.10
CA ILE A 167 4.95 17.70 -8.98
C ILE A 167 5.58 18.09 -7.64
N MET A 168 4.77 18.57 -6.70
CA MET A 168 5.25 18.96 -5.36
C MET A 168 5.43 17.77 -4.42
N THR A 169 4.50 16.82 -4.41
CA THR A 169 4.56 15.65 -3.52
C THR A 169 4.26 14.35 -4.26
N GLN A 170 5.16 13.37 -4.15
CA GLN A 170 4.95 12.02 -4.65
C GLN A 170 4.17 11.21 -3.60
N ILE A 171 2.89 10.90 -3.86
CA ILE A 171 2.00 10.25 -2.88
C ILE A 171 1.91 8.75 -3.12
N TYR A 172 1.84 8.29 -4.37
CA TYR A 172 1.61 6.88 -4.68
C TYR A 172 2.83 5.98 -4.40
N GLY A 173 4.05 6.54 -4.40
CA GLY A 173 5.26 5.71 -4.32
C GLY A 173 5.62 5.25 -2.91
N ARG A 174 5.38 6.04 -1.86
CA ARG A 174 6.04 5.79 -0.56
C ARG A 174 5.14 5.05 0.43
N ILE A 175 3.97 5.61 0.72
CA ILE A 175 3.06 5.08 1.75
C ILE A 175 2.34 3.82 1.26
N ALA A 176 1.90 3.80 0.00
CA ALA A 176 1.26 2.63 -0.60
C ALA A 176 2.22 1.44 -0.65
N VAL A 177 3.51 1.68 -0.97
CA VAL A 177 4.53 0.62 -0.98
C VAL A 177 4.79 0.07 0.42
N PHE A 178 4.85 0.92 1.45
CA PHE A 178 5.01 0.45 2.84
C PHE A 178 3.86 -0.44 3.30
N HIS A 179 2.61 0.03 3.13
CA HIS A 179 1.45 -0.77 3.50
C HIS A 179 1.35 -2.03 2.64
N SER A 180 1.64 -1.94 1.35
CA SER A 180 1.54 -3.07 0.44
C SER A 180 2.60 -4.13 0.67
N LEU A 181 3.80 -3.79 1.15
CA LEU A 181 4.85 -4.77 1.50
C LEU A 181 4.64 -5.38 2.89
N PHE A 182 4.02 -4.64 3.80
CA PHE A 182 3.77 -5.10 5.16
C PHE A 182 2.86 -6.34 5.19
N TRP A 183 1.75 -6.34 4.45
CA TRP A 183 0.82 -7.49 4.46
C TRP A 183 1.44 -8.81 3.96
N PRO A 184 2.15 -8.85 2.82
CA PRO A 184 2.90 -10.01 2.38
C PRO A 184 3.98 -10.45 3.38
N THR A 185 4.71 -9.51 4.03
CA THR A 185 5.72 -9.89 5.04
C THR A 185 5.08 -10.60 6.22
N CYS A 186 3.98 -10.06 6.74
CA CYS A 186 3.26 -10.67 7.86
C CYS A 186 2.68 -12.04 7.49
N SER A 187 2.15 -12.20 6.27
CA SER A 187 1.65 -13.50 5.78
C SER A 187 2.77 -14.53 5.65
N LEU A 188 3.93 -14.12 5.15
CA LEU A 188 5.11 -14.99 5.01
C LEU A 188 5.64 -15.43 6.38
N ILE A 189 5.82 -14.48 7.31
CA ILE A 189 6.26 -14.76 8.68
C ILE A 189 5.24 -15.65 9.39
N GLY A 190 3.94 -15.36 9.28
CA GLY A 190 2.88 -16.18 9.84
C GLY A 190 2.90 -17.62 9.32
N GLY A 191 2.96 -17.79 7.99
CA GLY A 191 3.01 -19.12 7.37
C GLY A 191 4.25 -19.93 7.76
N THR A 192 5.43 -19.29 7.80
CA THR A 192 6.68 -19.93 8.24
C THR A 192 6.68 -20.32 9.72
N VAL A 193 6.16 -19.46 10.60
CA VAL A 193 6.01 -19.76 12.04
C VAL A 193 5.08 -20.94 12.27
N ILE A 194 3.96 -21.03 11.53
CA ILE A 194 3.03 -22.17 11.62
C ILE A 194 3.76 -23.48 11.26
N ILE A 195 4.49 -23.50 10.15
CA ILE A 195 5.24 -24.69 9.72
C ILE A 195 6.31 -25.06 10.75
N ALA A 196 7.06 -24.07 11.26
CA ALA A 196 8.11 -24.28 12.25
C ALA A 196 7.55 -24.84 13.57
N MET A 197 6.43 -24.30 14.06
CA MET A 197 5.79 -24.76 15.29
C MET A 197 5.27 -26.19 15.17
N VAL A 198 4.70 -26.56 14.03
CA VAL A 198 4.29 -27.93 13.76
C VAL A 198 5.51 -28.86 13.75
N LYS A 199 6.57 -28.51 13.00
CA LYS A 199 7.79 -29.33 12.92
C LYS A 199 8.50 -29.48 14.27
N LEU A 200 8.51 -28.43 15.08
CA LEU A 200 9.07 -28.46 16.43
C LEU A 200 8.29 -29.42 17.32
N THR A 201 6.96 -29.39 17.26
CA THR A 201 6.08 -30.31 18.00
C THR A 201 6.29 -31.77 17.55
N GLN A 202 6.41 -32.03 16.25
CA GLN A 202 6.77 -33.35 15.71
C GLN A 202 8.11 -33.82 16.26
N TYR A 203 9.14 -32.97 16.18
CA TYR A 203 10.50 -33.31 16.62
C TYR A 203 10.53 -33.65 18.10
N LEU A 204 9.88 -32.84 18.94
CA LEU A 204 9.77 -33.09 20.39
C LEU A 204 9.04 -34.41 20.69
N SER A 205 7.98 -34.75 19.95
CA SER A 205 7.25 -36.01 20.14
C SER A 205 8.13 -37.24 19.87
N ILE A 206 8.89 -37.22 18.77
CA ILE A 206 9.78 -38.32 18.37
C ILE A 206 10.93 -38.47 19.38
N MET A 207 11.51 -37.36 19.83
CA MET A 207 12.58 -37.36 20.82
C MET A 207 12.09 -37.88 22.18
N CYS A 208 10.89 -37.51 22.61
CA CYS A 208 10.27 -38.01 23.82
C CYS A 208 10.01 -39.53 23.74
N GLU A 209 9.53 -40.00 22.59
CA GLU A 209 9.31 -41.44 22.37
C GLU A 209 10.62 -42.23 22.40
N ARG A 210 11.69 -41.73 21.78
CA ARG A 210 13.02 -42.37 21.85
C ARG A 210 13.58 -42.42 23.26
N LEU A 211 13.46 -41.34 24.03
CA LEU A 211 13.88 -41.31 25.43
C LEU A 211 13.11 -42.30 26.29
N SER A 212 11.80 -42.45 26.06
CA SER A 212 10.96 -43.42 26.78
C SER A 212 11.35 -44.87 26.49
N ARG A 213 11.82 -45.18 25.26
CA ARG A 213 12.31 -46.51 24.88
C ARG A 213 13.70 -46.82 25.44
N ILE A 214 14.55 -45.81 25.65
CA ILE A 214 15.89 -45.99 26.23
C ILE A 214 15.82 -46.21 27.76
N LYS A 215 14.81 -45.64 28.43
CA LYS A 215 14.63 -45.76 29.89
C LYS A 215 13.95 -47.06 30.33
N ARG A 216 13.39 -47.85 29.41
CA ARG A 216 12.70 -49.13 29.67
C ARG A 216 13.62 -50.29 29.35
#